data_AF-A0A1C6C694-F1
#
_entry.id   AF-A0A1C6C694-F1
#
_cell.length_a   1.000
_cell.length_b   1.000
_cell.length_c   1.000
_cell.angle_alpha   90.00
_cell.angle_beta   90.00
_cell.angle_gamma   90.00
#
_symmetry.space_group_name_H-M   'P 1'
#
loop_
_entity.id
_entity.type
_entity.pdbx_description
1 polymer ?
#
loop_
_entity_poly.entity_id
_entity_poly.type
_entity_poly.pdbx_seq_one_letter_code
_entity_poly.pdbx_strand_id
1 'polypeptide(L)' 'MKQITNKEYEEWQKYKAEKVKGYVLLPDTVRFICEANGYDAENIGQHFLEILPKIIECKEGLSL' A
#
# COMPACT_ATOMS: atom_id res chain seq x y z
N MET A 1 -3.80 -30.86 -4.78
CA MET A 1 -3.48 -29.41 -4.78
C MET A 1 -3.78 -28.88 -6.17
N LYS A 2 -4.51 -27.77 -6.30
CA LYS A 2 -4.67 -27.09 -7.59
C LYS A 2 -3.34 -26.42 -7.94
N GLN A 3 -2.85 -26.62 -9.16
CA GLN A 3 -1.71 -25.87 -9.68
C GLN A 3 -2.21 -24.50 -10.11
N ILE A 4 -1.47 -23.45 -9.74
CA ILE A 4 -1.72 -22.09 -10.22
C ILE A 4 -1.26 -21.96 -11.67
N THR A 5 -1.92 -21.09 -12.42
CA THR A 5 -1.50 -20.71 -13.76
C THR A 5 -0.25 -19.83 -13.71
N ASN A 6 0.48 -19.76 -14.82
CA ASN A 6 1.63 -18.85 -14.94
C ASN A 6 1.25 -17.38 -14.68
N LYS A 7 0.05 -16.98 -15.12
CA LYS A 7 -0.46 -15.61 -14.89
C LYS A 7 -0.66 -15.32 -13.40
N GLU A 8 -1.29 -16.23 -12.67
CA GLU A 8 -1.46 -16.09 -11.21
C GLU A 8 -0.11 -16.05 -10.47
N TYR A 9 0.88 -16.81 -10.96
CA TYR A 9 2.23 -16.76 -10.41
C TYR A 9 2.92 -15.41 -10.63
N GLU A 10 2.78 -14.83 -11.83
CA GLU A 10 3.32 -13.49 -12.13
C GLU A 10 2.66 -12.40 -11.27
N GLU A 11 1.33 -12.44 -11.14
CA GLU A 11 0.58 -11.52 -10.27
C GLU A 11 1.03 -11.64 -8.81
N TRP A 12 1.26 -12.87 -8.32
CA TRP A 12 1.78 -13.11 -6.98
C TRP A 12 3.20 -12.58 -6.77
N GLN A 13 4.08 -12.72 -7.77
CA GLN A 13 5.43 -12.15 -7.70
C GLN A 13 5.39 -10.62 -7.63
N LYS A 14 4.52 -9.99 -8.42
CA LYS A 14 4.31 -8.54 -8.37
C LYS A 14 3.81 -8.09 -6.99
N TYR A 15 2.80 -8.78 -6.45
CA TYR A 15 2.28 -8.51 -5.10
C TYR A 15 3.38 -8.57 -4.04
N LYS A 16 4.25 -9.60 -4.07
CA LYS A 16 5.37 -9.69 -3.12
C LYS A 16 6.33 -8.50 -3.23
N ALA A 17 6.67 -8.09 -4.44
CA ALA A 17 7.56 -6.95 -4.67
C ALA A 17 6.94 -5.64 -4.16
N GLU A 18 5.67 -5.40 -4.44
CA GLU A 18 4.94 -4.20 -3.98
C GLU A 18 4.76 -4.19 -2.46
N LYS A 19 4.54 -5.37 -1.86
CA LYS A 19 4.46 -5.53 -0.40
C LYS A 19 5.77 -5.16 0.28
N VAL A 20 6.92 -5.60 -0.23
CA VAL A 20 8.25 -5.24 0.32
C VAL A 20 8.53 -3.75 0.16
N LYS A 21 8.05 -3.12 -0.92
CA LYS A 21 8.18 -1.67 -1.14
C LYS A 21 7.25 -0.82 -0.28
N GLY A 22 6.36 -1.43 0.51
CA GLY A 22 5.39 -0.71 1.33
C GLY A 22 4.22 -0.11 0.54
N TYR A 23 4.03 -0.51 -0.73
CA TYR A 23 2.94 -0.02 -1.58
C TYR A 23 1.62 -0.79 -1.39
N VAL A 24 1.64 -1.83 -0.57
CA VAL A 24 0.45 -2.61 -0.20
C VAL A 24 0.10 -2.31 1.25
N LEU A 25 -1.05 -1.68 1.48
CA LEU A 25 -1.60 -1.51 2.82
C LEU A 25 -2.23 -2.83 3.28
N LEU A 26 -1.70 -3.38 4.38
CA LEU A 26 -2.30 -4.54 5.04
C LEU A 26 -3.46 -4.10 5.92
N PRO A 27 -4.43 -4.98 6.23
CA PRO A 27 -5.56 -4.63 7.11
C PRO A 27 -5.14 -4.01 8.44
N ASP A 28 -4.07 -4.53 9.06
CA ASP A 28 -3.52 -3.98 10.32
C ASP A 28 -3.00 -2.55 10.14
N THR A 29 -2.37 -2.24 9.00
CA THR A 29 -1.92 -0.89 8.66
C THR A 29 -3.08 0.06 8.45
N VAL A 30 -4.14 -0.40 7.76
CA VAL A 30 -5.36 0.39 7.58
C VAL A 30 -6.01 0.68 8.94
N ARG A 31 -6.13 -0.35 9.79
CA ARG A 31 -6.66 -0.22 11.14
C ARG A 31 -5.85 0.78 11.97
N PHE A 32 -4.52 0.70 11.93
CA PHE A 32 -3.64 1.63 12.64
C PHE A 32 -3.86 3.08 12.20
N ILE A 33 -3.94 3.34 10.89
CA ILE A 33 -4.22 4.69 10.35
C ILE A 33 -5.59 5.19 10.80
N CYS A 34 -6.62 4.34 10.74
CA CYS A 34 -7.96 4.72 11.18
C CYS A 34 -8.01 5.04 12.68
N GLU A 35 -7.37 4.22 13.53
CA GLU A 35 -7.28 4.45 14.98
C GLU A 35 -6.53 5.76 15.28
N ALA A 36 -5.42 6.03 14.60
CA ALA A 36 -4.63 7.25 14.77
C ALA A 36 -5.39 8.53 14.41
N ASN A 37 -6.36 8.43 13.48
CA ASN A 37 -7.20 9.54 13.04
C ASN A 37 -8.60 9.53 13.70
N GLY A 38 -8.79 8.76 14.79
CA GLY A 38 -10.03 8.73 15.56
C GLY A 38 -11.23 8.17 14.78
N TYR A 39 -11.00 7.38 13.75
CA TYR A 39 -12.01 6.91 12.78
C TYR A 39 -12.78 8.02 12.08
N ASP A 40 -12.26 9.26 12.10
CA ASP A 40 -12.85 10.38 11.38
C ASP A 40 -12.49 10.31 9.89
N ALA A 41 -13.52 10.25 9.05
CA ALA A 41 -13.33 10.03 7.62
C ALA A 41 -12.58 11.19 6.94
N GLU A 42 -12.79 12.43 7.39
CA GLU A 42 -12.14 13.62 6.82
C GLU A 42 -10.65 13.62 7.15
N ASN A 43 -10.29 13.40 8.42
CA ASN A 43 -8.90 13.31 8.86
C ASN A 43 -8.15 12.15 8.19
N ILE A 44 -8.80 10.98 8.05
CA ILE A 44 -8.21 9.84 7.33
C ILE A 44 -7.95 10.20 5.87
N GLY A 45 -8.94 10.80 5.19
CA GLY A 45 -8.80 11.23 3.80
C GLY A 45 -7.66 12.23 3.62
N GLN A 46 -7.59 13.24 4.49
CA GLN A 46 -6.52 14.23 4.49
C GLN A 46 -5.15 13.59 4.69
N HIS A 47 -5.00 12.69 5.66
CA HIS A 47 -3.74 11.98 5.92
C HIS A 47 -3.23 11.23 4.67
N PHE A 48 -4.12 10.53 3.95
CA PHE A 48 -3.74 9.87 2.71
C PHE A 48 -3.31 10.85 1.61
N LEU A 49 -4.02 11.96 1.46
CA LEU A 49 -3.69 12.98 0.46
C LEU A 49 -2.35 13.68 0.74
N GLU A 50 -2.00 13.89 2.01
CA GLU A 50 -0.71 14.49 2.41
C GLU A 50 0.48 13.55 2.17
N ILE A 51 0.27 12.24 2.28
CA ILE A 51 1.32 11.23 2.07
C ILE A 51 1.46 10.86 0.58
N LEU A 52 0.41 11.04 -0.22
CA LEU A 52 0.38 10.66 -1.63
C LEU A 52 1.57 11.21 -2.46
N PRO A 53 2.00 12.48 -2.33
CA PRO A 53 3.16 12.99 -3.06
C PRO A 53 4.44 12.21 -2.76
N LYS A 54 4.68 11.87 -1.49
CA LYS A 54 5.86 11.11 -1.05
C LYS A 54 5.88 9.69 -1.62
N ILE A 55 4.70 9.07 -1.75
CA ILE A 55 4.55 7.76 -2.38
C ILE A 55 4.86 7.84 -3.88
N ILE A 56 4.38 8.90 -4.55
CA ILE A 56 4.61 9.12 -5.98
C ILE A 56 6.11 9.34 -6.25
N GLU A 57 6.78 10.20 -5.46
CA GLU A 57 8.22 10.46 -5.57
C GLU A 57 9.05 9.18 -5.37
N CYS A 58 8.72 8.37 -4.35
CA CYS A 58 9.37 7.07 -4.14
C CYS A 58 9.20 6.11 -5.33
N LYS A 59 8.12 6.23 -6.11
CA LYS A 59 7.84 5.35 -7.25
C LYS A 59 8.67 5.73 -8.48
N GLU A 60 9.04 7.00 -8.63
CA GLU A 60 9.82 7.52 -9.75
C GLU A 60 11.34 7.40 -9.54
N GLY A 61 11.78 6.89 -8.38
CA GLY A 61 13.21 6.70 -8.08
C GLY A 61 13.95 8.02 -7.81
N LEU A 62 13.21 9.10 -7.57
CA LEU A 62 13.75 10.35 -7.04
C LEU A 62 14.00 10.12 -5.54
N SER A 63 15.28 10.00 -5.18
CA SER A 63 15.69 9.85 -3.78
C SER A 63 15.24 11.05 -2.95
N LEU A 64 14.76 10.78 -1.73
CA LEU A 64 14.65 11.77 -0.65
C LEU A 64 15.96 12.54 -0.45
#